data_AF-A0A527FGR0-F1
#
_entry.id   AF-A0A527FGR0-F1
#
_cell.length_a   1.000
_cell.length_b   1.000
_cell.length_c   1.000
_cell.angle_alpha   90.00
_cell.angle_beta   90.00
_cell.angle_gamma   90.00
#
_symmetry.space_group_name_H-M   'P 1'
#
loop_
_entity.id
_entity.type
_entity.pdbx_description
1 polymer ?
#
loop_
_entity_poly.entity_id
_entity_poly.type
_entity_poly.pdbx_seq_one_letter_code
_entity_poly.pdbx_strand_id
1 'polypeptide(L)' 'GETQVFSEAFAPWSQEFKLGTDQLGRDMLTRLIYGARNTIAIAVATTLLSFAVGVSLGLLAALYRGWLDQ' A
#
# COMPACT_ATOMS: atom_id res chain seq x y z
N GLY A 1 11.05 7.97 -16.63
CA GLY A 1 9.93 7.18 -16.08
C GLY A 1 10.31 5.73 -16.01
N GLU A 2 10.25 5.14 -14.81
CA GLU A 2 10.57 3.76 -14.36
C GLU A 2 11.83 3.05 -14.88
N THR A 3 12.14 3.11 -16.17
CA THR A 3 13.27 2.42 -16.81
C THR A 3 14.46 3.34 -17.10
N GLN A 4 14.39 4.60 -16.68
CA GLN A 4 15.52 5.53 -16.81
C GLN A 4 16.62 5.14 -15.82
N VAL A 5 17.75 4.75 -16.39
CA VAL A 5 19.01 4.44 -15.70
C VAL A 5 19.89 5.67 -15.88
N PHE A 6 20.20 6.35 -14.78
CA PHE A 6 21.12 7.48 -14.76
C PHE A 6 22.56 6.97 -14.56
N SER A 7 23.55 7.72 -15.03
CA SER A 7 24.95 7.29 -14.98
C SER A 7 25.53 7.27 -13.55
N GLU A 8 24.88 7.94 -12.60
CA GLU A 8 25.33 8.04 -11.22
C GLU A 8 24.68 6.96 -10.36
N ALA A 9 25.44 5.91 -10.05
CA ALA A 9 25.06 4.91 -9.05
C ALA A 9 25.25 5.47 -7.63
N PHE A 10 24.33 5.16 -6.72
CA PHE A 10 24.33 5.66 -5.33
C PHE A 10 24.41 7.19 -5.21
N ALA A 11 23.72 7.91 -6.10
CA ALA A 11 23.59 9.34 -5.98
C ALA A 11 22.90 9.68 -4.64
N PRO A 12 23.40 10.66 -3.87
CA PRO A 12 22.78 11.08 -2.63
C PRO A 12 21.44 11.79 -2.90
N TRP A 13 20.71 12.11 -1.82
CA TRP A 13 19.47 12.85 -1.94
C TRP A 13 19.72 14.25 -2.52
N SER A 14 19.00 14.60 -3.58
CA SER A 14 19.13 15.86 -4.29
C SER A 14 17.77 16.35 -4.81
N GLN A 15 17.74 17.55 -5.41
CA GLN A 15 16.51 18.05 -6.04
C GLN A 15 16.08 17.20 -7.24
N GLU A 16 17.04 16.58 -7.93
CA GLU A 16 16.81 15.68 -9.06
C GLU A 16 16.43 14.27 -8.57
N PHE A 17 17.15 13.76 -7.57
CA PHE A 17 16.91 12.45 -6.96
C PHE A 17 16.50 12.60 -5.49
N LYS A 18 15.19 12.81 -5.25
CA LYS A 18 14.67 13.07 -3.90
C LYS A 18 15.04 12.01 -2.86
N LEU A 19 15.18 10.76 -3.28
CA LEU A 19 15.63 9.65 -2.45
C LEU A 19 16.95 9.03 -2.93
N GLY A 20 17.67 9.72 -3.82
CA GLY A 20 18.87 9.19 -4.44
C GLY A 20 18.62 8.12 -5.50
N THR A 21 19.70 7.53 -5.97
CA THR A 21 19.66 6.41 -6.92
C THR A 21 20.17 5.11 -6.30
N ASP A 22 19.75 3.98 -6.86
CA ASP A 22 20.24 2.67 -6.46
C ASP A 22 21.60 2.30 -7.09
N GLN A 23 22.05 1.06 -6.88
CA GLN A 23 23.27 0.48 -7.47
C GLN A 23 23.34 0.56 -9.00
N LEU A 24 22.18 0.66 -9.65
CA LEU A 24 22.03 0.68 -11.09
C LEU A 24 21.67 2.09 -11.57
N GLY A 25 21.82 3.11 -10.72
CA GLY A 25 21.56 4.50 -11.08
C GLY A 25 20.08 4.80 -11.33
N ARG A 26 19.13 4.02 -10.81
CA ARG A 26 17.69 4.28 -11.00
C ARG A 26 17.15 5.13 -9.85
N ASP A 27 16.25 6.08 -10.16
CA ASP A 27 15.58 6.90 -9.15
C ASP A 27 14.76 6.03 -8.18
N MET A 28 15.17 6.02 -6.90
CA MET A 28 14.54 5.23 -5.85
C MET A 28 13.12 5.68 -5.54
N LEU A 29 12.82 6.99 -5.62
CA LEU A 29 11.48 7.49 -5.29
C LEU A 29 10.45 6.99 -6.28
N THR A 30 10.74 7.14 -7.57
CA THR A 30 9.90 6.60 -8.64
C THR A 30 9.67 5.10 -8.42
N ARG A 31 10.72 4.31 -8.21
CA ARG A 31 10.58 2.87 -7.99
C ARG A 31 9.71 2.51 -6.79
N LEU A 32 9.80 3.25 -5.69
CA LEU A 32 8.95 3.03 -4.51
C LEU A 32 7.49 3.35 -4.80
N ILE A 33 7.19 4.46 -5.46
CA ILE A 33 5.81 4.85 -5.78
C ILE A 33 5.15 3.81 -6.68
N TYR A 34 5.83 3.43 -7.77
CA TYR A 34 5.29 2.44 -8.70
C TYR A 34 5.24 1.03 -8.08
N GLY A 35 6.26 0.65 -7.31
CA GLY A 35 6.27 -0.62 -6.57
C GLY A 35 5.18 -0.73 -5.50
N ALA A 36 4.86 0.39 -4.83
CA ALA A 36 3.84 0.42 -3.78
C ALA A 36 2.40 0.29 -4.32
N ARG A 37 2.16 0.57 -5.60
CA ARG A 37 0.81 0.57 -6.21
C ARG A 37 0.05 -0.72 -5.95
N ASN A 38 0.68 -1.87 -6.19
CA ASN A 38 0.03 -3.17 -6.01
C ASN A 38 -0.22 -3.49 -4.53
N THR A 39 0.76 -3.19 -3.67
CA THR A 39 0.65 -3.40 -2.22
C THR A 39 -0.49 -2.59 -1.61
N ILE A 40 -0.60 -1.31 -1.97
CA ILE A 40 -1.67 -0.43 -1.50
C ILE A 40 -3.03 -0.92 -2.00
N ALA A 41 -3.13 -1.32 -3.28
CA ALA A 41 -4.38 -1.84 -3.83
C ALA A 41 -4.87 -3.09 -3.08
N ILE A 42 -3.97 -4.04 -2.79
CA ILE A 42 -4.28 -5.26 -2.04
C ILE A 42 -4.68 -4.92 -0.59
N ALA A 43 -3.95 -4.01 0.07
CA ALA A 43 -4.26 -3.61 1.44
C ALA A 43 -5.65 -2.99 1.56
N VAL A 44 -6.02 -2.12 0.62
CA VAL A 44 -7.36 -1.51 0.59
C VAL A 44 -8.43 -2.56 0.33
N ALA A 45 -8.24 -3.44 -0.67
CA ALA A 45 -9.20 -4.48 -1.02
C ALA A 45 -9.49 -5.45 0.15
N THR A 46 -8.44 -5.91 0.82
CA THR A 46 -8.55 -6.83 1.97
C THR A 46 -9.21 -6.16 3.18
N THR A 47 -8.91 -4.88 3.40
CA THR A 47 -9.54 -4.08 4.47
C THR A 47 -11.04 -3.94 4.25
N LEU A 48 -11.45 -3.57 3.03
CA LEU A 48 -12.86 -3.45 2.66
C LEU A 48 -13.61 -4.78 2.80
N LEU A 49 -13.00 -5.88 2.36
CA LEU A 49 -13.58 -7.21 2.49
C LEU A 49 -13.75 -7.61 3.95
N SER A 50 -12.71 -7.42 4.77
CA SER A 50 -12.75 -7.73 6.20
C SER A 50 -13.80 -6.90 6.93
N PHE A 51 -13.89 -5.61 6.58
CA PHE A 51 -14.92 -4.71 7.12
C PHE A 51 -16.33 -5.16 6.71
N ALA A 52 -16.55 -5.49 5.44
CA ALA A 52 -17.85 -5.95 4.96
C ALA A 52 -18.30 -7.22 5.70
N VAL A 53 -17.41 -8.20 5.87
CA VAL A 53 -17.70 -9.43 6.62
C VAL A 53 -17.93 -9.13 8.09
N GLY A 54 -17.02 -8.39 8.74
CA GLY A 54 -17.11 -8.06 10.16
C GLY A 54 -18.37 -7.26 10.51
N VAL A 55 -18.73 -6.27 9.71
CA VAL A 55 -19.97 -5.49 9.89
C VAL A 55 -21.20 -6.34 9.66
N SER A 56 -21.23 -7.16 8.61
CA SER A 56 -22.38 -8.03 8.34
C SER A 56 -22.63 -8.99 9.50
N LEU A 57 -21.58 -9.67 9.98
CA LEU A 57 -21.67 -10.57 11.13
C LEU A 57 -22.00 -9.82 12.42
N GLY A 58 -21.40 -8.64 12.65
CA GLY A 58 -21.68 -7.81 13.81
C GLY A 58 -23.14 -7.33 13.87
N LEU A 59 -23.70 -6.92 12.72
CA LEU A 59 -25.10 -6.54 12.61
C LEU A 59 -26.04 -7.74 12.83
N LEU A 60 -25.75 -8.89 12.22
CA LEU A 60 -26.52 -10.11 12.47
C LEU A 60 -26.49 -10.47 13.96
N ALA A 61 -25.31 -10.47 14.58
CA ALA A 61 -25.18 -10.74 16.01
C ALA A 61 -25.97 -9.73 16.85
N ALA A 62 -25.94 -8.43 16.51
CA ALA A 62 -26.70 -7.40 17.22
C ALA A 62 -28.22 -7.61 17.11
N LEU A 63 -28.73 -7.99 15.93
CA LEU A 63 -30.14 -8.29 15.72
C LEU A 63 -30.57 -9.57 16.46
N TYR A 64 -29.73 -10.61 16.45
CA TYR A 64 -30.00 -11.87 17.15
C TYR A 64 -29.71 -11.82 18.65
N ARG A 65 -29.02 -10.80 19.17
CA ARG A 65 -28.76 -10.65 20.62
C ARG A 65 -30.03 -10.42 21.44
N GLY A 66 -31.16 -10.09 20.81
CA GLY A 66 -32.49 -10.21 21.44
C GLY A 66 -32.86 -11.64 21.86
N TRP A 67 -32.18 -12.69 21.38
CA TRP A 67 -32.41 -14.10 21.77
C TRP A 67 -31.45 -14.62 22.86
N LEU A 68 -30.30 -13.98 23.09
CA LEU A 68 -29.30 -14.40 24.08
C LEU A 68 -29.34 -13.60 25.39
N ASP A 69 -30.15 -12.54 25.43
CA ASP A 69 -30.32 -11.65 26.60
C ASP A 69 -31.63 -11.95 27.36
N GLN A 70 -32.00 -13.23 27.44
CA GLN A 70 -33.00 -13.77 28.36
C GLN A 70 -32.35 -14.77 29.31
#